data_AF-A0A6L3F588-F1
#
_entry.id   AF-A0A6L3F588-F1
#
_cell.length_a   1.000
_cell.length_b   1.000
_cell.length_c   1.000
_cell.angle_alpha   90.00
_cell.angle_beta   90.00
_cell.angle_gamma   90.00
#
_symmetry.space_group_name_H-M   'P 1'
#
loop_
_entity.id
_entity.type
_entity.pdbx_description
1 polymer ?
#
loop_
_entity_poly.entity_id
_entity_poly.type
_entity_poly.pdbx_seq_one_letter_code
_entity_poly.pdbx_strand_id
1 'polypeptide(L)'
;MAVFENGYALVVGVADYAQVRKLPNSVLADANSINELLQDEKHCGYPADQVKLLTNEQATANKIKEGLSWLAEMLERRIRPLSTSPVTA
;
A
#
# COMPACT_ATOMS: atom_id res chain seq x y z
N MET A 1 -17.46 0.43 15.12
CA MET A 1 -16.95 -0.17 13.86
C MET A 1 -15.46 -0.43 14.04
N ALA A 2 -14.93 -1.50 13.46
CA ALA A 2 -13.58 -1.96 13.71
C ALA A 2 -12.65 -1.53 12.57
N VAL A 3 -11.58 -0.83 12.91
CA VAL A 3 -10.52 -0.42 11.98
C VAL A 3 -9.47 -1.53 11.93
N PHE A 4 -8.99 -1.89 10.74
CA PHE A 4 -7.92 -2.86 10.57
C PHE A 4 -6.56 -2.16 10.57
N GLU A 5 -6.13 -1.72 11.75
CA GLU A 5 -4.88 -0.95 11.94
C GLU A 5 -3.58 -1.75 11.77
N ASN A 6 -3.71 -3.06 11.53
CA ASN A 6 -2.59 -3.99 11.50
C ASN A 6 -2.14 -4.32 10.07
N GLY A 7 -2.86 -3.83 9.05
CA GLY A 7 -2.61 -4.15 7.65
C GLY A 7 -2.12 -2.95 6.88
N TYR A 8 -1.12 -3.16 6.02
CA TYR A 8 -0.66 -2.14 5.07
C TYR A 8 -0.79 -2.69 3.66
N ALA A 9 -1.13 -1.83 2.70
CA ALA A 9 -1.36 -2.23 1.31
C ALA A 9 -0.70 -1.27 0.32
N LEU A 10 -0.17 -1.86 -0.76
CA LEU A 10 0.28 -1.15 -1.95
C LEU A 10 -0.49 -1.70 -3.14
N VAL A 11 -1.29 -0.85 -3.79
CA VAL A 11 -2.04 -1.17 -5.00
C VAL A 11 -1.37 -0.50 -6.19
N VAL A 12 -1.13 -1.25 -7.26
CA VAL A 12 -0.44 -0.75 -8.46
C VAL A 12 -1.27 -1.08 -9.69
N GLY A 13 -1.67 -0.06 -10.45
CA GLY A 13 -2.41 -0.19 -11.70
C GLY A 13 -1.68 0.49 -12.85
N VAL A 14 -1.22 -0.27 -13.85
CA VAL A 14 -0.53 0.29 -15.02
C VAL A 14 -1.26 -0.14 -16.28
N ALA A 15 -1.86 0.82 -16.97
CA ALA A 15 -2.51 0.58 -18.27
C ALA A 15 -1.80 1.30 -19.40
N ASP A 16 -1.23 2.47 -19.12
CA ASP A 16 -0.55 3.31 -20.11
C ASP A 16 0.95 2.98 -20.26
N TYR A 17 1.23 1.81 -20.84
CA TYR A 17 2.62 1.41 -21.11
C TYR A 17 3.20 2.18 -22.30
N ALA A 18 4.40 2.74 -22.13
CA ALA A 18 5.07 3.52 -23.17
C ALA A 18 5.71 2.67 -24.29
N GLN A 19 6.20 1.46 -23.97
CA GLN A 19 6.97 0.62 -24.90
C GLN A 19 6.21 -0.60 -25.43
N VAL A 20 5.03 -0.88 -24.87
CA VAL A 20 4.19 -2.01 -25.28
C VAL A 20 2.76 -1.55 -25.46
N ARG A 21 1.90 -2.43 -25.99
CA ARG A 21 0.48 -2.12 -26.19
C ARG A 21 -0.16 -1.73 -24.86
N LYS A 22 -0.83 -0.57 -24.85
CA LYS A 22 -1.65 -0.13 -23.72
C LYS A 22 -2.70 -1.16 -23.36
N LEU A 23 -2.92 -1.36 -22.07
CA LEU A 23 -3.99 -2.22 -21.58
C LEU A 23 -5.32 -1.44 -21.52
N PRO A 24 -6.46 -2.13 -21.44
CA PRO A 24 -7.74 -1.47 -21.25
C PRO A 24 -7.79 -0.68 -19.94
N ASN A 25 -8.60 0.39 -19.92
CA ASN A 25 -8.81 1.21 -18.72
C ASN A 25 -9.38 0.43 -17.54
N SER A 26 -9.92 -0.78 -17.76
CA SER A 26 -10.37 -1.67 -16.68
C SER A 26 -9.25 -1.96 -15.68
N VAL A 27 -7.98 -2.01 -16.10
CA VAL A 27 -6.84 -2.20 -15.18
C VAL A 27 -6.75 -1.07 -14.15
N LEU A 28 -7.04 0.17 -14.55
CA LEU A 28 -7.06 1.30 -13.63
C LEU A 28 -8.33 1.29 -12.78
N ALA A 29 -9.47 0.87 -13.36
CA ALA A 29 -10.70 0.68 -12.61
C ALA A 29 -10.50 -0.35 -11.49
N ASP A 30 -9.88 -1.50 -11.80
CA ASP A 30 -9.57 -2.55 -10.83
C ASP A 30 -8.70 -2.02 -9.69
N ALA A 31 -7.63 -1.29 -10.00
CA ALA A 31 -6.75 -0.71 -8.98
C ALA A 31 -7.47 0.30 -8.07
N ASN A 32 -8.32 1.16 -8.64
CA ASN A 32 -9.12 2.12 -7.85
C ASN A 32 -10.17 1.41 -7.00
N SER A 33 -10.91 0.45 -7.56
CA SER A 33 -11.93 -0.29 -6.82
C SER A 33 -11.34 -1.13 -5.69
N ILE A 34 -10.15 -1.71 -5.87
CA ILE A 34 -9.44 -2.40 -4.77
C ILE A 34 -9.00 -1.39 -3.71
N ASN A 35 -8.47 -0.23 -4.09
CA ASN A 35 -8.08 0.80 -3.14
C ASN A 35 -9.26 1.33 -2.31
N GLU A 36 -10.43 1.51 -2.94
CA GLU A 36 -11.67 1.91 -2.28
C GLU A 36 -12.18 0.79 -1.35
N LEU A 37 -12.22 -0.46 -1.82
CA LEU A 37 -12.68 -1.61 -1.04
C LEU A 37 -11.82 -1.83 0.21
N LEU A 38 -10.49 -1.67 0.09
CA LEU A 38 -9.58 -1.80 1.23
C LEU A 38 -9.88 -0.77 2.32
N GLN A 39 -10.20 0.47 1.94
CA GLN A 39 -10.47 1.57 2.88
C GLN A 39 -11.92 1.62 3.39
N ASP A 40 -12.83 0.86 2.77
CA ASP A 40 -14.22 0.79 3.20
C ASP A 40 -14.33 0.15 4.59
N GLU A 41 -14.81 0.94 5.56
CA GLU A 41 -15.01 0.55 6.97
C GLU A 41 -15.99 -0.61 7.16
N LYS A 42 -16.87 -0.88 6.18
CA LYS A 42 -17.83 -1.99 6.22
C LYS A 42 -17.25 -3.29 5.69
N HIS A 43 -16.12 -3.23 4.98
CA HIS A 43 -15.51 -4.39 4.32
C HIS A 43 -14.15 -4.71 4.93
N CYS A 44 -13.11 -3.93 4.58
CA CYS A 44 -11.73 -4.22 4.94
C CYS A 44 -11.16 -3.25 5.99
N GLY A 45 -11.69 -2.02 6.06
CA GLY A 45 -11.41 -1.06 7.14
C GLY A 45 -9.95 -0.66 7.31
N TYR A 46 -9.14 -0.69 6.26
CA TYR A 46 -7.77 -0.17 6.31
C TYR A 46 -7.83 1.35 6.48
N PRO A 47 -7.07 1.94 7.42
CA PRO A 47 -6.87 3.38 7.47
C PRO A 47 -6.32 3.93 6.16
N ALA A 48 -6.73 5.13 5.78
CA ALA A 48 -6.30 5.76 4.53
C ALA A 48 -4.78 5.97 4.44
N ASP A 49 -4.10 6.17 5.57
CA ASP A 49 -2.64 6.30 5.64
C ASP A 49 -1.90 4.94 5.57
N GLN A 50 -2.63 3.83 5.64
CA GLN A 50 -2.10 2.46 5.52
C GLN A 50 -2.30 1.85 4.11
N VAL A 51 -2.84 2.61 3.16
CA VAL A 51 -3.02 2.17 1.77
C VAL A 51 -2.33 3.17 0.83
N LYS A 52 -1.51 2.66 -0.09
CA LYS A 52 -0.90 3.44 -1.17
C LYS A 52 -1.39 2.95 -2.52
N LEU A 53 -1.77 3.88 -3.39
CA LEU A 53 -2.15 3.62 -4.78
C LEU A 53 -1.15 4.27 -5.72
N LEU A 54 -0.64 3.51 -6.70
CA LEU A 54 0.20 4.00 -7.79
C LEU A 54 -0.44 3.67 -9.13
N THR A 55 -0.70 4.68 -9.95
CA THR A 55 -1.28 4.50 -11.29
C THR A 55 -0.41 5.10 -12.39
N ASN A 56 -0.30 4.40 -13.53
CA ASN A 56 0.38 4.86 -14.76
C ASN A 56 1.74 5.54 -14.49
N GLU A 57 1.89 6.84 -14.81
CA GLU A 57 3.14 7.58 -14.68
C GLU A 57 3.68 7.64 -13.25
N GLN A 58 2.82 7.47 -12.24
CA GLN A 58 3.23 7.42 -10.84
C GLN A 58 3.85 6.06 -10.49
N ALA A 59 3.44 4.98 -11.17
CA ALA A 59 3.91 3.62 -10.97
C ALA A 59 5.27 3.35 -11.64
N THR A 60 6.22 4.28 -11.47
CA THR A 60 7.60 4.08 -11.93
C THR A 60 8.27 2.94 -11.15
N ALA A 61 9.30 2.32 -11.75
CA ALA A 61 10.07 1.28 -11.06
C ALA A 61 10.62 1.75 -9.69
N ASN A 62 11.04 3.03 -9.59
CA ASN A 62 11.52 3.59 -8.33
C ASN A 62 10.38 3.73 -7.32
N LYS A 63 9.22 4.25 -7.72
CA LYS A 63 8.06 4.40 -6.81
C LYS A 63 7.48 3.06 -6.35
N ILE A 64 7.48 2.05 -7.21
CA ILE A 64 7.09 0.69 -6.82
C ILE A 64 8.08 0.14 -5.77
N LYS A 65 9.40 0.30 -5.99
CA LYS A 65 10.42 -0.11 -5.01
C LYS A 65 10.27 0.63 -3.69
N GLU A 66 10.06 1.95 -3.72
CA GLU A 66 9.78 2.77 -2.52
C GLU A 66 8.53 2.28 -1.77
N GLY A 67 7.46 1.94 -2.51
CA GLY A 67 6.24 1.37 -1.92
C GLY A 67 6.48 0.01 -1.24
N LEU A 68 7.26 -0.86 -1.87
CA LEU A 68 7.64 -2.16 -1.29
C LEU A 68 8.54 -2.00 -0.05
N SER A 69 9.53 -1.11 -0.10
CA SER A 69 10.35 -0.78 1.07
C SER A 69 9.51 -0.25 2.22
N TRP A 70 8.54 0.63 1.93
CA TRP A 70 7.61 1.14 2.91
C TRP A 70 6.79 0.01 3.58
N LEU A 71 6.31 -0.98 2.82
CA LEU A 71 5.60 -2.14 3.41
C LEU A 71 6.50 -2.91 4.40
N ALA A 72 7.77 -3.15 4.02
CA ALA A 72 8.73 -3.82 4.89
C ALA A 72 9.00 -3.01 6.17
N GLU A 73 9.21 -1.70 6.05
CA GLU A 73 9.43 -0.81 7.20
C GLU A 73 8.24 -0.80 8.17
N MET A 74 7.01 -0.77 7.66
CA MET A 74 5.80 -0.81 8.51
C MET A 74 5.71 -2.14 9.27
N LEU A 75 6.07 -3.25 8.62
CA LEU A 75 6.13 -4.57 9.26
C LEU A 75 7.23 -4.64 10.34
N GLU A 76 8.42 -4.12 10.06
CA GLU A 76 9.53 -4.11 11.03
C GLU A 76 9.23 -3.27 12.27
N ARG A 77 8.60 -2.10 12.10
CA ARG A 77 8.12 -1.25 13.21
C ARG A 77 7.10 -1.97 14.11
N ARG A 78 6.36 -2.92 13.53
CA ARG A 78 5.36 -3.72 14.22
C ARG A 78 5.96 -4.97 14.90
N ILE A 79 6.90 -5.65 14.26
CA ILE A 79 7.49 -6.89 14.78
C ILE A 79 8.51 -6.62 15.89
N ARG A 80 9.22 -5.48 15.88
CA ARG A 80 10.18 -5.15 16.93
C ARG A 80 9.45 -4.58 18.17
N PRO A 81 9.40 -5.29 19.31
CA PRO A 81 9.00 -4.64 20.55
C PRO A 81 10.08 -3.64 20.96
N LEU A 82 9.67 -2.50 21.51
CA LEU A 82 10.54 -1.50 22.13
C LEU A 82 11.41 -2.15 23.23
N SER A 83 12.57 -2.70 22.88
CA SER A 83 13.63 -2.99 23.85
C SER A 83 14.40 -1.71 24.10
N THR A 84 13.84 -0.85 24.95
CA THR A 84 14.60 0.18 25.66
C THR A 84 14.06 0.28 27.08
N SER A 85 14.40 -0.71 27.91
CA SER A 85 14.61 -0.42 29.33
C SER A 85 16.09 -0.12 29.50
N PRO A 86 16.49 1.06 29.99
CA PRO A 86 17.86 1.24 30.44
C PRO A 86 18.03 0.33 31.67
N VAL A 87 18.97 -0.61 31.59
CA VAL A 87 19.53 -1.24 32.79
C VAL A 87 20.01 -0.09 33.67
N THR A 88 19.29 0.13 34.77
CA THR A 88 19.58 1.14 35.77
C THR A 88 20.20 0.42 36.95
N ALA A 89 21.37 0.94 37.37
CA ALA A 89 22.20 0.60 38.53
C ALA A 89 23.02 -0.70 38.44
#